data_AF-A0A529LQL3-F1
#
_entry.id   AF-A0A529LQL3-F1
#
_cell.length_a   1.000
_cell.length_b   1.000
_cell.length_c   1.000
_cell.angle_alpha   90.00
_cell.angle_beta   90.00
_cell.angle_gamma   90.00
#
_symmetry.space_group_name_H-M   'P 1'
#
loop_
_entity.id
_entity.type
_entity.pdbx_description
1 polymer ?
#
loop_
_entity_poly.entity_id
_entity_poly.type
_entity_poly.pdbx_seq_one_letter_code
_entity_poly.pdbx_strand_id
1 'polypeptide(L)'
;VGNSGAEIASLSFRRMAERHGHVPLVRETLIADRRLPADCRYMLLVKLGEILKGSPLVLAMMGAARADRVMRDACVKASVTLIEGTRMEEHAALIEHLRLRGDLTASFIIRTIAHGKVDFFGSTLVALARQSEQRVTALLAGGHDVALQALFRSAGLAPATHGTILR
;
A
#
# COMPACT_ATOMS: atom_id res chain seq x y z
N VAL A 1 -13.09 -12.54 -25.97
CA VAL A 1 -13.12 -11.35 -25.07
C VAL A 1 -13.92 -10.28 -25.79
N GLY A 2 -14.96 -9.66 -25.18
CA GLY A 2 -15.88 -8.81 -25.95
C GLY A 2 -16.97 -8.05 -25.17
N ASN A 3 -16.72 -7.63 -23.94
CA ASN A 3 -17.68 -6.75 -23.23
C ASN A 3 -16.96 -5.73 -22.34
N SER A 4 -16.25 -4.79 -22.95
CA SER A 4 -15.57 -3.68 -22.25
C SER A 4 -16.54 -2.73 -21.54
N GLY A 5 -17.83 -2.78 -21.89
CA GLY A 5 -18.90 -2.01 -21.25
C GLY A 5 -19.52 -2.69 -20.02
N ALA A 6 -19.16 -3.94 -19.70
CA ALA A 6 -19.70 -4.62 -18.52
C ALA A 6 -19.35 -3.84 -17.24
N GLU A 7 -20.35 -3.42 -16.48
CA GLU A 7 -20.13 -2.85 -15.15
C GLU A 7 -19.76 -3.97 -14.17
N ILE A 8 -18.51 -3.92 -13.69
CA ILE A 8 -17.99 -4.87 -12.71
C ILE A 8 -17.96 -4.14 -11.37
N ALA A 9 -18.76 -4.62 -10.42
CA ALA A 9 -18.73 -4.09 -9.05
C ALA A 9 -17.34 -4.30 -8.41
N SER A 10 -16.91 -3.37 -7.56
CA SER A 10 -15.62 -3.45 -6.85
C SER A 10 -15.47 -4.75 -6.04
N LEU A 11 -16.56 -5.25 -5.44
CA LEU A 11 -16.56 -6.54 -4.74
C LEU A 11 -16.27 -7.72 -5.67
N SER A 12 -16.71 -7.66 -6.92
CA SER A 12 -16.43 -8.69 -7.92
C SER A 12 -14.95 -8.67 -8.32
N PHE A 13 -14.36 -7.49 -8.51
CA PHE A 13 -12.90 -7.36 -8.70
C PHE A 13 -12.12 -7.99 -7.55
N ARG A 14 -12.52 -7.69 -6.31
CA ARG A 14 -11.88 -8.26 -5.12
C ARG A 14 -11.95 -9.78 -5.12
N ARG A 15 -13.13 -10.37 -5.33
CA ARG A 15 -13.31 -11.83 -5.39
C ARG A 15 -12.48 -12.48 -6.49
N MET A 16 -12.41 -11.87 -7.67
CA MET A 16 -11.59 -12.36 -8.78
C MET A 16 -10.10 -12.33 -8.43
N ALA A 17 -9.61 -11.23 -7.88
CA ALA A 17 -8.22 -11.07 -7.50
C ALA A 17 -7.82 -11.99 -6.32
N GLU A 18 -8.70 -12.20 -5.35
CA GLU A 18 -8.50 -13.16 -4.25
C GLU A 18 -8.34 -14.59 -4.76
N ARG A 19 -9.31 -15.07 -5.54
CA ARG A 19 -9.40 -16.46 -6.00
C ARG A 19 -8.43 -16.78 -7.13
N HIS A 20 -8.30 -15.87 -8.09
CA HIS A 20 -7.63 -16.12 -9.37
C HIS A 20 -6.43 -15.21 -9.64
N GLY A 21 -6.02 -14.35 -8.70
CA GLY A 21 -4.87 -13.46 -8.91
C GLY A 21 -3.53 -14.15 -9.17
N HIS A 22 -3.43 -15.45 -8.88
CA HIS A 22 -2.26 -16.26 -9.22
C HIS A 22 -2.22 -16.67 -10.71
N VAL A 23 -3.38 -16.73 -11.38
CA VAL A 23 -3.49 -17.10 -12.80
C VAL A 23 -3.00 -15.93 -13.67
N PRO A 24 -1.94 -16.10 -14.50
CA PRO A 24 -1.33 -14.99 -15.22
C PRO A 24 -2.29 -14.20 -16.11
N LEU A 25 -3.07 -14.89 -16.95
CA LEU A 25 -4.01 -14.25 -17.88
C LEU A 25 -5.09 -13.45 -17.16
N VAL A 26 -5.60 -13.97 -16.03
CA VAL A 26 -6.61 -13.26 -15.22
C VAL A 26 -5.99 -12.04 -14.56
N ARG A 27 -4.82 -12.18 -13.94
CA ARG A 27 -4.11 -11.06 -13.32
C ARG A 27 -3.81 -9.95 -14.32
N GLU A 28 -3.32 -10.29 -15.50
CA GLU A 28 -3.02 -9.32 -16.57
C GLU A 28 -4.29 -8.58 -17.00
N THR A 29 -5.39 -9.31 -17.23
CA THR A 29 -6.68 -8.71 -17.59
C THR A 29 -7.21 -7.78 -16.49
N LEU A 30 -7.09 -8.17 -15.22
CA LEU A 30 -7.52 -7.35 -14.09
C LEU A 30 -6.70 -6.07 -13.97
N ILE A 31 -5.36 -6.16 -14.07
CA ILE A 31 -4.46 -5.01 -13.97
C ILE A 31 -4.68 -4.02 -15.11
N ALA A 32 -5.03 -4.50 -16.30
CA ALA A 32 -5.35 -3.66 -17.46
C ALA A 32 -6.69 -2.90 -17.33
N ASP A 33 -7.59 -3.32 -16.43
CA ASP A 33 -8.86 -2.62 -16.22
C ASP A 33 -8.67 -1.40 -15.30
N ARG A 34 -8.84 -0.20 -15.86
CA ARG A 34 -8.74 1.09 -15.15
C ARG A 34 -9.68 1.24 -13.94
N ARG A 35 -10.73 0.42 -13.85
CA ARG A 35 -11.70 0.43 -12.74
C ARG A 35 -11.27 -0.47 -11.59
N LEU A 36 -10.17 -1.23 -11.74
CA LEU A 36 -9.65 -2.10 -10.70
C LEU A 36 -9.31 -1.25 -9.45
N PRO A 37 -9.93 -1.52 -8.29
CA PRO A 37 -9.65 -0.79 -7.05
C PRO A 37 -8.20 -0.91 -6.59
N ALA A 38 -7.67 0.12 -5.94
CA ALA A 38 -6.29 0.15 -5.47
C ALA A 38 -5.91 -0.98 -4.50
N ASP A 39 -6.82 -1.38 -3.60
CA ASP A 39 -6.62 -2.55 -2.71
C ASP A 39 -6.48 -3.86 -3.49
N CYS A 40 -7.22 -3.98 -4.59
CA CYS A 40 -7.13 -5.13 -5.51
C CYS A 40 -5.80 -5.11 -6.27
N ARG A 41 -5.36 -3.94 -6.78
CA ARG A 41 -4.03 -3.78 -7.40
C ARG A 41 -2.93 -4.21 -6.43
N TYR A 42 -3.03 -3.79 -5.17
CA TYR A 42 -2.06 -4.12 -4.13
C TYR A 42 -2.06 -5.63 -3.79
N MET A 43 -3.23 -6.27 -3.73
CA MET A 43 -3.33 -7.72 -3.60
C MET A 43 -2.71 -8.48 -4.76
N LEU A 44 -2.91 -8.04 -6.01
CA LEU A 44 -2.29 -8.67 -7.17
C LEU A 44 -0.76 -8.50 -7.16
N LEU A 45 -0.26 -7.34 -6.73
CA LEU A 45 1.16 -7.07 -6.52
C LEU A 45 1.77 -8.05 -5.52
N VAL A 46 1.16 -8.21 -4.34
CA VAL A 46 1.67 -9.15 -3.31
C VAL A 46 1.66 -10.59 -3.82
N LYS A 47 0.56 -11.04 -4.45
CA LYS A 47 0.48 -12.39 -5.04
C LYS A 47 1.56 -12.62 -6.10
N LEU A 48 1.81 -11.63 -6.97
CA LEU A 48 2.87 -11.71 -7.96
C LEU A 48 4.25 -11.82 -7.29
N GLY A 49 4.49 -11.04 -6.24
CA GLY A 49 5.73 -11.10 -5.48
C GLY A 49 6.00 -12.49 -4.91
N GLU A 50 5.01 -13.11 -4.26
CA GLU A 50 5.14 -14.47 -3.72
C GLU A 50 5.40 -15.52 -4.83
N ILE A 51 4.73 -15.40 -5.98
CA ILE A 51 4.95 -16.31 -7.13
C ILE A 51 6.38 -16.15 -7.67
N LEU A 52 6.84 -14.92 -7.88
CA LEU A 52 8.18 -14.65 -8.40
C LEU A 52 9.26 -15.12 -7.42
N LYS A 53 9.06 -14.90 -6.11
CA LYS A 53 9.96 -15.35 -5.05
C LYS A 53 10.10 -16.88 -5.05
N GLY A 54 9.00 -17.61 -5.25
CA GLY A 54 8.97 -19.08 -5.30
C GLY A 54 9.36 -19.68 -6.65
N SER A 55 9.66 -18.87 -7.66
CA SER A 55 10.00 -19.38 -8.99
C SER A 55 11.31 -20.18 -8.98
N PRO A 56 11.37 -21.36 -9.62
CA PRO A 56 12.59 -22.15 -9.73
C PRO A 56 13.77 -21.36 -10.30
N LEU A 57 13.52 -20.48 -11.27
CA LEU A 57 14.55 -19.64 -11.87
C LEU A 57 15.13 -18.64 -10.84
N VAL A 58 14.27 -17.95 -10.09
CA VAL A 58 14.70 -16.99 -9.06
C VAL A 58 15.46 -17.71 -7.96
N LEU A 59 14.94 -18.84 -7.48
CA LEU A 59 15.60 -19.64 -6.45
C LEU A 59 16.95 -20.19 -6.91
N ALA A 60 17.05 -20.66 -8.16
CA ALA A 60 18.32 -21.15 -8.72
C ALA A 60 19.37 -20.04 -8.86
N MET A 61 18.97 -18.81 -9.20
CA MET A 61 19.91 -17.70 -9.41
C MET A 61 20.45 -17.09 -8.11
N MET A 62 19.65 -17.03 -7.03
CA MET A 62 20.04 -16.28 -5.83
C MET A 62 19.82 -17.00 -4.50
N GLY A 63 19.16 -18.15 -4.48
CA GLY A 63 18.79 -18.87 -3.27
C GLY A 63 17.64 -18.21 -2.49
N ALA A 64 16.98 -19.00 -1.64
CA ALA A 64 15.75 -18.58 -0.94
C ALA A 64 15.94 -17.33 -0.06
N ALA A 65 17.00 -17.28 0.76
CA ALA A 65 17.23 -16.16 1.67
C ALA A 65 17.46 -14.82 0.95
N ARG A 66 18.09 -14.83 -0.24
CA ARG A 66 18.26 -13.62 -1.04
C ARG A 66 17.00 -13.27 -1.81
N ALA A 67 16.30 -14.27 -2.36
CA ALA A 67 15.01 -14.07 -3.01
C ALA A 67 13.99 -13.40 -2.06
N ASP A 68 13.94 -13.84 -0.80
CA ASP A 68 13.13 -13.24 0.25
C ASP A 68 13.41 -11.75 0.46
N ARG A 69 14.68 -11.39 0.62
CA ARG A 69 15.08 -10.01 0.87
C ARG A 69 14.78 -9.12 -0.34
N VAL A 70 15.20 -9.56 -1.53
CA VAL A 70 14.98 -8.83 -2.78
C VAL A 70 13.49 -8.64 -3.04
N MET A 71 12.67 -9.67 -2.82
CA MET A 71 11.23 -9.56 -3.06
C MET A 71 10.56 -8.62 -2.07
N ARG A 72 10.94 -8.63 -0.78
CA ARG A 72 10.42 -7.65 0.19
C ARG A 72 10.71 -6.22 -0.26
N ASP A 73 11.95 -5.92 -0.64
CA ASP A 73 12.30 -4.58 -1.13
C ASP A 73 11.57 -4.20 -2.42
N ALA A 74 11.45 -5.14 -3.37
CA ALA A 74 10.74 -4.94 -4.62
C ALA A 74 9.24 -4.69 -4.39
N CYS A 75 8.59 -5.49 -3.53
CA CYS A 75 7.20 -5.32 -3.15
C CYS A 75 6.96 -3.95 -2.52
N VAL A 76 7.82 -3.53 -1.58
CA VAL A 76 7.69 -2.21 -0.96
C VAL A 76 7.85 -1.09 -2.00
N LYS A 77 8.85 -1.17 -2.89
CA LYS A 77 9.03 -0.18 -3.96
C LYS A 77 7.83 -0.12 -4.91
N ALA A 78 7.31 -1.28 -5.31
CA ALA A 78 6.13 -1.37 -6.16
C ALA A 78 4.88 -0.82 -5.45
N SER A 79 4.78 -0.97 -4.13
CA SER A 79 3.67 -0.44 -3.34
C SER A 79 3.67 1.09 -3.29
N VAL A 80 4.85 1.70 -3.19
CA VAL A 80 5.01 3.16 -3.30
C VAL A 80 4.61 3.65 -4.69
N THR A 81 4.99 2.92 -5.74
CA THR A 81 4.59 3.22 -7.12
C THR A 81 3.07 3.08 -7.30
N LEU A 82 2.46 2.09 -6.66
CA LEU A 82 1.02 1.90 -6.66
C LEU A 82 0.30 3.08 -6.00
N ILE A 83 0.80 3.55 -4.86
CA ILE A 83 0.25 4.73 -4.16
C ILE A 83 0.29 5.96 -5.09
N GLU A 84 1.36 6.14 -5.85
CA GLU A 84 1.51 7.26 -6.79
C GLU A 84 0.42 7.29 -7.87
N GLY A 85 -0.06 6.12 -8.30
CA GLY A 85 -1.19 5.98 -9.23
C GLY A 85 -2.56 5.78 -8.56
N THR A 86 -2.65 5.95 -7.25
CA THR A 86 -3.89 5.78 -6.48
C THR A 86 -4.53 7.14 -6.25
N ARG A 87 -5.84 7.25 -6.46
CA ARG A 87 -6.57 8.50 -6.21
C ARG A 87 -6.80 8.69 -4.71
N MET A 88 -6.92 9.94 -4.29
CA MET A 88 -7.14 10.29 -2.89
C MET A 88 -8.41 9.63 -2.32
N GLU A 89 -9.48 9.52 -3.12
CA GLU A 89 -10.72 8.81 -2.74
C GLU A 89 -10.52 7.31 -2.44
N GLU A 90 -9.48 6.69 -3.01
CA GLU A 90 -9.15 5.28 -2.80
C GLU A 90 -8.19 5.06 -1.61
N HIS A 91 -7.57 6.12 -1.08
CA HIS A 91 -6.58 6.00 0.00
C HIS A 91 -7.15 5.30 1.23
N ALA A 92 -8.35 5.69 1.70
CA ALA A 92 -8.94 5.11 2.91
C ALA A 92 -9.14 3.59 2.78
N ALA A 93 -9.62 3.14 1.62
CA ALA A 93 -9.82 1.71 1.35
C ALA A 93 -8.48 0.96 1.28
N LEU A 94 -7.47 1.53 0.61
CA LEU A 94 -6.14 0.94 0.52
C LEU A 94 -5.46 0.88 1.90
N ILE A 95 -5.51 1.95 2.70
CA ILE A 95 -4.93 2.01 4.04
C ILE A 95 -5.57 0.96 4.95
N GLU A 96 -6.90 0.85 4.94
CA GLU A 96 -7.59 -0.15 5.75
C GLU A 96 -7.20 -1.57 5.33
N HIS A 97 -7.07 -1.82 4.02
CA HIS A 97 -6.62 -3.09 3.50
C HIS A 97 -5.18 -3.43 3.93
N LEU A 98 -4.25 -2.47 3.86
CA LEU A 98 -2.88 -2.62 4.35
C LEU A 98 -2.85 -2.87 5.87
N ARG A 99 -3.69 -2.17 6.63
CA ARG A 99 -3.81 -2.32 8.09
C ARG A 99 -4.29 -3.71 8.46
N LEU A 100 -5.35 -4.20 7.83
CA LEU A 100 -5.91 -5.54 8.07
C LEU A 100 -4.92 -6.65 7.71
N ARG A 101 -4.06 -6.44 6.71
CA ARG A 101 -3.00 -7.38 6.36
C ARG A 101 -1.73 -7.29 7.23
N GLY A 102 -1.58 -6.23 8.02
CA GLY A 102 -0.34 -5.95 8.74
C GLY A 102 0.79 -5.40 7.84
N ASP A 103 0.48 -5.02 6.60
CA ASP A 103 1.44 -4.46 5.64
C ASP A 103 1.72 -2.97 5.93
N LEU A 104 0.84 -2.31 6.68
CA LEU A 104 1.00 -0.91 7.13
C LEU A 104 2.02 -0.81 8.28
N THR A 105 3.28 -1.17 8.01
CA THR A 105 4.37 -1.18 8.99
C THR A 105 5.02 0.20 9.14
N ALA A 106 5.75 0.40 10.26
CA ALA A 106 6.57 1.60 10.45
C ALA A 106 7.58 1.81 9.30
N SER A 107 8.23 0.75 8.84
CA SER A 107 9.16 0.79 7.70
C SER A 107 8.47 1.22 6.40
N PHE A 108 7.26 0.72 6.16
CA PHE A 108 6.45 1.11 5.01
C PHE A 108 6.09 2.60 5.05
N ILE A 109 5.62 3.09 6.21
CA ILE A 109 5.26 4.50 6.39
C ILE A 109 6.48 5.40 6.17
N ILE A 110 7.62 5.10 6.81
CA ILE A 110 8.86 5.87 6.64
C ILE A 110 9.27 5.92 5.16
N ARG A 111 9.24 4.78 4.45
CA ARG A 111 9.64 4.75 3.04
C ARG A 111 8.65 5.50 2.14
N THR A 112 7.36 5.46 2.46
CA THR A 112 6.31 6.20 1.75
C THR A 112 6.55 7.72 1.87
N ILE A 113 6.91 8.20 3.06
CA ILE A 113 7.30 9.61 3.29
C ILE A 113 8.60 9.95 2.56
N ALA A 114 9.62 9.08 2.65
CA ALA A 114 10.91 9.29 1.99
C ALA A 114 10.80 9.39 0.45
N HIS A 115 9.76 8.80 -0.14
CA HIS A 115 9.42 8.94 -1.56
C HIS A 115 8.40 10.05 -1.86
N GLY A 116 8.16 10.96 -0.90
CA GLY A 116 7.35 12.15 -1.07
C GLY A 116 5.84 11.90 -1.15
N LYS A 117 5.34 10.74 -0.69
CA LYS A 117 3.90 10.42 -0.70
C LYS A 117 3.17 11.04 0.49
N VAL A 118 3.26 12.37 0.60
CA VAL A 118 2.76 13.14 1.75
C VAL A 118 1.24 13.05 1.88
N ASP A 119 0.50 13.09 0.78
CA ASP A 119 -0.97 12.96 0.81
C ASP A 119 -1.42 11.62 1.37
N PHE A 120 -0.78 10.53 0.93
CA PHE A 120 -1.07 9.20 1.46
C PHE A 120 -0.68 9.08 2.94
N PHE A 121 0.42 9.70 3.35
CA PHE A 121 0.80 9.77 4.77
C PHE A 121 -0.23 10.54 5.59
N GLY A 122 -0.71 11.68 5.11
CA GLY A 122 -1.80 12.43 5.73
C GLY A 122 -3.07 11.58 5.88
N SER A 123 -3.52 10.93 4.80
CA SER A 123 -4.64 9.99 4.85
C SER A 123 -4.42 8.84 5.84
N THR A 124 -3.18 8.35 5.96
CA THR A 124 -2.81 7.31 6.93
C THR A 124 -2.95 7.81 8.37
N LEU A 125 -2.50 9.03 8.66
CA LEU A 125 -2.66 9.64 9.99
C LEU A 125 -4.14 9.87 10.33
N VAL A 126 -4.97 10.30 9.37
CA VAL A 126 -6.43 10.42 9.57
C VAL A 126 -7.04 9.07 9.93
N ALA A 127 -6.73 8.02 9.16
CA ALA A 127 -7.26 6.67 9.37
C ALA A 127 -6.82 6.08 10.72
N LEU A 128 -5.57 6.28 11.13
CA LEU A 128 -5.00 5.68 12.34
C LEU A 128 -5.27 6.48 13.62
N ALA A 129 -5.17 7.81 13.57
CA ALA A 129 -5.37 8.66 14.74
C ALA A 129 -6.84 8.79 15.16
N ARG A 130 -7.77 8.38 14.29
CA ARG A 130 -9.23 8.51 14.48
C ARG A 130 -9.65 9.95 14.78
N GLN A 131 -8.95 10.92 14.18
CA GLN A 131 -9.25 12.35 14.24
C GLN A 131 -9.84 12.82 12.92
N SER A 132 -10.52 13.97 12.92
CA SER A 132 -11.02 14.54 11.68
C SER A 132 -9.88 14.93 10.73
N GLU A 133 -10.13 14.82 9.43
CA GLU A 133 -9.19 15.24 8.38
C GLU A 133 -8.74 16.70 8.57
N GLN A 134 -9.69 17.60 8.85
CA GLN A 134 -9.40 19.01 9.13
C GLN A 134 -8.37 19.20 10.26
N ARG A 135 -8.48 18.41 11.34
CA ARG A 135 -7.57 18.51 12.48
C ARG A 135 -6.19 17.99 12.13
N VAL A 136 -6.09 16.86 11.43
CA VAL A 136 -4.81 16.30 10.98
C VAL A 136 -4.12 17.26 10.02
N THR A 137 -4.85 17.81 9.04
CA THR A 137 -4.32 18.80 8.09
C THR A 137 -3.82 20.05 8.79
N ALA A 138 -4.56 20.58 9.78
CA ALA A 138 -4.12 21.73 10.56
C ALA A 138 -2.84 21.44 11.37
N LEU A 139 -2.72 20.25 11.96
CA LEU A 139 -1.52 19.85 12.69
C LEU A 139 -0.30 19.70 11.77
N LEU A 140 -0.49 19.08 10.60
CA LEU A 140 0.55 18.94 9.59
C LEU A 140 1.01 20.29 9.04
N ALA A 141 0.07 21.20 8.75
CA ALA A 141 0.38 22.54 8.26
C ALA A 141 1.04 23.43 9.32
N GLY A 142 0.68 23.27 10.59
CA GLY A 142 1.27 24.02 11.70
C GLY A 142 2.73 23.63 12.00
N GLY A 143 3.12 22.39 11.72
CA GLY A 143 4.51 21.95 11.79
C GLY A 143 5.13 21.95 13.20
N HIS A 144 4.33 22.05 14.26
CA HIS A 144 4.84 22.11 15.63
C HIS A 144 5.20 20.70 16.13
N ASP A 145 6.50 20.46 16.38
CA ASP A 145 7.04 19.14 16.76
C ASP A 145 6.26 18.46 17.89
N VAL A 146 5.90 19.18 18.95
CA VAL A 146 5.14 18.63 20.08
C VAL A 146 3.76 18.13 19.64
N ALA A 147 3.09 18.89 18.78
CA ALA A 147 1.76 18.56 18.27
C ALA A 147 1.82 17.38 17.28
N LEU A 148 2.85 17.34 16.43
CA LEU A 148 3.10 16.23 15.51
C LEU A 148 3.47 14.94 16.24
N GLN A 149 4.32 15.00 17.26
CA GLN A 149 4.62 13.84 18.11
C GLN A 149 3.36 13.30 18.80
N ALA A 150 2.48 14.19 19.29
CA ALA A 150 1.20 13.78 19.85
C ALA A 150 0.30 13.09 18.81
N LEU A 151 0.24 13.62 17.58
CA LEU A 151 -0.48 13.01 16.46
C LEU A 151 0.10 11.63 16.12
N PHE A 152 1.42 11.50 16.01
CA PHE A 152 2.09 10.22 15.71
C PHE A 152 1.83 9.17 16.80
N ARG A 153 1.85 9.57 18.07
CA ARG A 153 1.44 8.68 19.18
C ARG A 153 -0.02 8.23 19.04
N SER A 154 -0.94 9.16 18.73
CA SER A 154 -2.36 8.81 18.54
C SER A 154 -2.59 7.89 17.34
N ALA A 155 -1.74 7.99 16.31
CA ALA A 155 -1.73 7.10 15.15
C ALA A 155 -1.02 5.76 15.42
N GLY A 156 -0.52 5.51 16.63
CA GLY A 156 0.16 4.28 17.01
C GLY A 156 1.58 4.13 16.45
N LEU A 157 2.20 5.21 15.98
CA LEU A 157 3.58 5.18 15.49
C LEU A 157 4.55 5.13 16.68
N ALA A 158 5.50 4.20 16.61
CA ALA A 158 6.50 4.02 17.66
C ALA A 158 7.33 5.30 17.88
N PRO A 159 7.62 5.70 19.13
CA PRO A 159 8.39 6.93 19.41
C PRO A 159 9.74 7.01 18.68
N ALA A 160 10.38 5.86 18.45
CA ALA A 160 11.64 5.76 17.72
C ALA A 160 11.55 6.25 16.26
N THR A 161 10.36 6.29 15.66
CA THR A 161 10.18 6.76 14.28
C THR A 161 9.95 8.26 14.18
N HIS A 162 9.57 8.94 15.28
CA HIS A 162 9.14 10.35 15.23
C HIS A 162 10.26 11.26 14.75
N GLY A 163 11.48 11.08 15.26
CA GLY A 163 12.63 11.89 14.85
C GLY A 163 13.04 11.70 13.38
N THR A 164 12.77 10.54 12.79
CA THR A 164 13.02 10.29 11.35
C THR A 164 11.97 10.95 10.48
N ILE A 165 10.72 11.05 10.97
CA ILE A 165 9.60 11.65 10.23
C ILE A 165 9.65 13.18 10.28
N LEU A 166 10.14 13.77 11.37
CA LEU A 166 10.22 15.22 11.57
C LEU A 166 11.48 15.87 10.97
N ARG A 167 12.42 15.08 10.44
CA ARG A 167 13.69 15.54 9.90
C ARG A 167 13.64 15.83 8.40
#